data_AF-A0A645DJD8-F1
#
_entry.id   AF-A0A645DJD8-F1
#
_cell.length_a   1.000
_cell.length_b   1.000
_cell.length_c   1.000
_cell.angle_alpha   90.00
_cell.angle_beta   90.00
_cell.angle_gamma   90.00
#
_symmetry.space_group_name_H-M   'P 1'
#
loop_
_entity.id
_entity.type
_entity.pdbx_description
1 polymer ?
#
loop_
_entity_poly.entity_id
_entity_poly.type
_entity_poly.pdbx_seq_one_letter_code
_entity_poly.pdbx_strand_id
1 'polypeptide(L)'
;MTGGQYSGTTPEDSYTATSRYGHIEPGFDLCKLVEAAGAPYVARGSAYNVVQLEKLIRDGIEKKGFSFIEAISPCPTHFGRLNGMRTAPQMLKWIKENSVAISGAEKLSREDREKKFIMGKFTDKDIPDYSQKYQSIIESCTAEAGGGINNEI
;
A
#
# COMPACT_ATOMS: atom_id res chain seq x y z
N MET A 1 4.77 -14.62 -13.24
CA MET A 1 3.79 -14.60 -14.35
C MET A 1 4.51 -14.44 -15.69
N THR A 2 5.33 -13.41 -15.87
CA THR A 2 5.99 -13.09 -17.17
C THR A 2 7.46 -13.53 -17.28
N GLY A 3 8.01 -14.23 -16.28
CA GLY A 3 9.41 -14.68 -16.29
C GLY A 3 10.38 -13.85 -15.45
N GLY A 4 9.88 -12.92 -14.62
CA GLY A 4 10.67 -12.26 -13.58
C GLY A 4 11.46 -11.02 -14.03
N GLN A 5 10.86 -10.21 -14.90
CA GLN A 5 11.29 -8.85 -15.19
C GLN A 5 11.18 -7.96 -13.94
N TYR A 6 11.91 -6.84 -13.92
CA TYR A 6 11.73 -5.83 -12.86
C TYR A 6 10.35 -5.16 -12.94
N SER A 7 9.94 -4.57 -11.83
CA SER A 7 8.73 -3.77 -11.62
C SER A 7 9.10 -2.39 -11.07
N GLY A 8 8.13 -1.46 -11.00
CA GLY A 8 8.35 -0.17 -10.34
C GLY A 8 8.67 -0.24 -8.84
N THR A 9 8.55 -1.41 -8.21
CA THR A 9 8.90 -1.63 -6.79
C THR A 9 10.17 -2.47 -6.61
N THR A 10 10.86 -2.79 -7.71
CA THR A 10 12.13 -3.53 -7.62
C THR A 10 13.16 -2.66 -6.91
N PRO A 11 13.84 -3.17 -5.86
CA PRO A 11 14.87 -2.38 -5.20
C PRO A 11 16.03 -2.09 -6.16
N GLU A 12 16.66 -0.94 -5.97
CA GLU A 12 17.89 -0.55 -6.69
C GLU A 12 18.97 -1.64 -6.49
N ASP A 13 19.86 -1.77 -7.48
CA ASP A 13 20.92 -2.78 -7.58
C ASP A 13 20.44 -4.25 -7.61
N SER A 14 19.13 -4.51 -7.54
CA SER A 14 18.61 -5.88 -7.57
C SER A 14 18.63 -6.50 -8.96
N TYR A 15 18.89 -7.80 -9.01
CA TYR A 15 18.97 -8.56 -10.24
C TYR A 15 17.62 -9.17 -10.63
N THR A 16 17.20 -8.95 -11.87
CA THR A 16 15.99 -9.55 -12.46
C THR A 16 16.31 -10.15 -13.83
N ALA A 17 15.32 -10.73 -14.52
CA ALA A 17 15.52 -11.27 -15.85
C ALA A 17 15.96 -10.18 -16.86
N THR A 18 15.49 -8.94 -16.67
CA THR A 18 15.78 -7.78 -17.55
C THR A 18 16.74 -6.76 -16.93
N SER A 19 17.07 -6.87 -15.64
CA SER A 19 18.12 -6.08 -14.97
C SER A 19 19.31 -6.97 -14.56
N ARG A 20 19.97 -7.59 -15.56
CA ARG A 20 21.07 -8.54 -15.33
C ARG A 20 22.31 -7.95 -14.69
N TYR A 21 22.45 -6.63 -14.77
CA TYR A 21 23.58 -5.87 -14.23
C TYR A 21 23.18 -5.01 -13.01
N GLY A 22 22.01 -5.25 -12.43
CA GLY A 22 21.43 -4.42 -11.37
C GLY A 22 20.34 -3.49 -11.91
N HIS A 23 19.35 -3.21 -11.07
CA HIS A 23 18.30 -2.24 -11.37
C HIS A 23 18.80 -0.82 -11.05
N ILE A 24 18.61 0.13 -11.96
CA ILE A 24 19.24 1.46 -11.88
C ILE A 24 18.35 2.53 -11.27
N GLU A 25 17.07 2.22 -11.02
CA GLU A 25 16.11 3.18 -10.47
C GLU A 25 15.75 2.78 -9.03
N PRO A 26 15.48 3.77 -8.16
CA PRO A 26 14.91 3.49 -6.86
C PRO A 26 13.47 2.99 -7.02
N GLY A 27 13.11 1.96 -6.23
CA GLY A 27 11.74 1.45 -6.20
C GLY A 27 10.76 2.47 -5.61
N PHE A 28 9.54 2.52 -6.14
CA PHE A 28 8.45 3.35 -5.62
C PHE A 28 8.03 2.92 -4.20
N ASP A 29 7.86 3.90 -3.32
CA ASP A 29 7.15 3.73 -2.05
C ASP A 29 5.64 3.89 -2.29
N LEU A 30 4.95 2.76 -2.54
CA LEU A 30 3.53 2.77 -2.87
C LEU A 30 2.66 3.36 -1.76
N CYS A 31 3.01 3.12 -0.48
CA CYS A 31 2.26 3.69 0.63
C CYS A 31 2.35 5.22 0.64
N LYS A 32 3.54 5.80 0.49
CA LYS A 32 3.68 7.27 0.39
C LYS A 32 2.97 7.84 -0.84
N LEU A 33 3.07 7.14 -1.98
CA LEU A 33 2.41 7.56 -3.21
C LEU A 33 0.88 7.63 -3.03
N VAL A 34 0.29 6.58 -2.49
CA VAL A 34 -1.16 6.47 -2.31
C VAL A 34 -1.67 7.37 -1.17
N GLU A 35 -0.87 7.56 -0.12
CA GLU A 35 -1.14 8.55 0.92
C GLU A 35 -1.15 9.97 0.35
N ALA A 36 -0.15 10.33 -0.46
CA ALA A 36 -0.09 11.63 -1.12
C ALA A 36 -1.25 11.84 -2.11
N ALA A 37 -1.75 10.76 -2.73
CA ALA A 37 -2.95 10.79 -3.55
C ALA A 37 -4.26 11.01 -2.77
N GLY A 38 -4.21 11.03 -1.43
CA GLY A 38 -5.34 11.37 -0.56
C GLY A 38 -6.18 10.17 -0.10
N ALA A 39 -5.65 8.95 -0.20
CA ALA A 39 -6.35 7.76 0.29
C ALA A 39 -6.62 7.87 1.81
N PRO A 40 -7.86 7.59 2.28
CA PRO A 40 -8.21 7.68 3.70
C PRO A 40 -7.62 6.56 4.54
N TYR A 41 -7.31 5.41 3.95
CA TYR A 41 -6.66 4.30 4.65
C TYR A 41 -5.51 3.73 3.82
N VAL A 42 -4.31 3.74 4.39
CA VAL A 42 -3.08 3.25 3.77
C VAL A 42 -2.31 2.43 4.79
N ALA A 43 -1.98 1.19 4.45
CA ALA A 43 -1.19 0.30 5.30
C ALA A 43 -0.22 -0.57 4.51
N ARG A 44 0.86 -1.01 5.17
CA ARG A 44 1.80 -2.03 4.67
C ARG A 44 1.92 -3.17 5.66
N GLY A 45 1.79 -4.39 5.16
CA GLY A 45 2.07 -5.62 5.89
C GLY A 45 2.96 -6.56 5.08
N SER A 46 3.17 -7.76 5.61
CA SER A 46 3.94 -8.78 4.88
C SER A 46 3.42 -10.18 5.15
N ALA A 47 3.70 -11.08 4.20
CA ALA A 47 3.44 -12.51 4.34
C ALA A 47 4.27 -13.17 5.46
N TYR A 48 5.28 -12.49 6.02
CA TYR A 48 5.98 -12.97 7.22
C TYR A 48 5.13 -12.77 8.49
N ASN A 49 4.49 -11.62 8.65
CA ASN A 49 3.65 -11.30 9.80
C ASN A 49 2.16 -11.37 9.43
N VAL A 50 1.68 -12.61 9.25
CA VAL A 50 0.31 -12.89 8.79
C VAL A 50 -0.77 -12.32 9.72
N VAL A 51 -0.54 -12.32 11.04
CA VAL A 51 -1.50 -11.81 12.04
C VAL A 51 -1.68 -10.30 11.88
N GLN A 52 -0.59 -9.56 11.69
CA GLN A 52 -0.67 -8.13 11.43
C GLN A 52 -1.33 -7.85 10.08
N LEU A 53 -0.95 -8.58 9.03
CA LEU A 53 -1.52 -8.39 7.70
C LEU A 53 -3.03 -8.66 7.68
N GLU A 54 -3.50 -9.72 8.33
CA GLU A 54 -4.92 -10.04 8.49
C GLU A 54 -5.68 -8.88 9.15
N LYS A 55 -5.13 -8.34 10.25
CA LYS A 55 -5.74 -7.19 10.94
C LYS A 55 -5.82 -5.97 10.03
N LEU A 56 -4.73 -5.64 9.32
CA LEU A 56 -4.71 -4.49 8.41
C LEU A 56 -5.72 -4.61 7.26
N ILE A 57 -5.91 -5.83 6.75
CA ILE A 57 -6.93 -6.11 5.73
C ILE A 57 -8.33 -5.95 6.32
N ARG A 58 -8.59 -6.50 7.51
CA ARG A 58 -9.88 -6.36 8.21
C ARG A 58 -10.23 -4.89 8.44
N ASP A 59 -9.32 -4.14 9.07
CA ASP A 59 -9.48 -2.71 9.35
C ASP A 59 -9.73 -1.93 8.04
N GLY A 60 -9.06 -2.31 6.94
CA GLY A 60 -9.24 -1.71 5.62
C GLY A 60 -10.60 -2.03 4.96
N ILE A 61 -11.16 -3.22 5.19
CA ILE A 61 -12.50 -3.60 4.73
C ILE A 61 -13.58 -2.83 5.51
N GLU A 62 -13.37 -2.63 6.81
CA GLU A 62 -14.31 -1.89 7.67
C GLU A 62 -14.30 -0.38 7.41
N LYS A 63 -13.23 0.14 6.78
CA LYS A 63 -13.11 1.54 6.45
C LYS A 63 -14.13 1.98 5.40
N LYS A 64 -14.80 3.09 5.66
CA LYS A 64 -15.61 3.80 4.66
C LYS A 64 -14.69 4.57 3.71
N GLY A 65 -14.80 4.30 2.42
CA GLY A 65 -13.98 4.90 1.37
C GLY A 65 -12.86 4.00 0.86
N PHE A 66 -11.89 4.59 0.17
CA PHE A 66 -10.81 3.85 -0.50
C PHE A 66 -9.74 3.39 0.50
N SER A 67 -9.49 2.09 0.54
CA SER A 67 -8.45 1.47 1.37
C SER A 67 -7.35 0.86 0.52
N PHE A 68 -6.10 1.19 0.81
CA PHE A 68 -4.93 0.60 0.19
C PHE A 68 -4.10 -0.18 1.20
N ILE A 69 -3.87 -1.47 0.93
CA ILE A 69 -3.01 -2.33 1.73
C ILE A 69 -1.93 -2.95 0.84
N GLU A 70 -0.68 -2.58 1.06
CA GLU A 70 0.47 -3.21 0.42
C GLU A 70 0.89 -4.46 1.20
N ALA A 71 0.88 -5.62 0.53
CA ALA A 71 1.32 -6.89 1.11
C ALA A 71 2.65 -7.33 0.50
N ILE A 72 3.74 -7.22 1.26
CA ILE A 72 5.04 -7.72 0.82
C ILE A 72 5.02 -9.25 0.84
N SER A 73 5.25 -9.87 -0.32
CA SER A 73 5.18 -11.31 -0.52
C SER A 73 6.47 -11.87 -1.12
N PRO A 74 6.86 -13.10 -0.77
CA PRO A 74 8.07 -13.72 -1.31
C PRO A 74 7.84 -14.21 -2.75
N CYS A 75 8.87 -14.05 -3.60
CA CYS A 75 8.92 -14.62 -4.95
C CYS A 75 10.21 -15.48 -5.11
N PRO A 76 10.26 -16.69 -4.54
CA PRO A 76 11.49 -17.49 -4.51
C PRO A 76 11.94 -17.94 -5.91
N THR A 77 11.01 -18.13 -6.83
CA THR A 77 11.26 -18.69 -8.17
C THR A 77 12.06 -17.75 -9.08
N HIS A 78 11.85 -16.43 -8.96
CA HIS A 78 12.48 -15.43 -9.82
C HIS A 78 13.36 -14.48 -9.02
N PHE A 79 12.75 -13.53 -8.30
CA PHE A 79 13.50 -12.51 -7.56
C PHE A 79 14.43 -13.14 -6.52
N GLY A 80 13.92 -14.07 -5.71
CA GLY A 80 14.73 -14.75 -4.71
C GLY A 80 15.90 -15.52 -5.32
N ARG A 81 15.65 -16.34 -6.34
CA ARG A 81 16.69 -17.09 -7.05
C ARG A 81 17.80 -16.21 -7.60
N LEU A 82 17.47 -15.05 -8.17
CA LEU A 82 18.44 -14.13 -8.79
C LEU A 82 19.20 -13.28 -7.77
N ASN A 83 18.67 -13.10 -6.56
CA ASN A 83 19.25 -12.25 -5.50
C ASN A 83 19.74 -13.07 -4.29
N GLY A 84 20.14 -14.33 -4.49
CA GLY A 84 20.74 -15.16 -3.43
C GLY A 84 19.77 -15.72 -2.39
N MET A 85 18.45 -15.55 -2.56
CA MET A 85 17.40 -16.02 -1.65
C MET A 85 16.54 -17.10 -2.31
N ARG A 86 17.09 -18.30 -2.50
CA ARG A 86 16.50 -19.33 -3.36
C ARG A 86 15.28 -20.03 -2.77
N THR A 87 15.06 -19.96 -1.45
CA THR A 87 13.97 -20.66 -0.77
C THR A 87 12.95 -19.70 -0.16
N ALA A 88 11.70 -20.15 -0.02
CA ALA A 88 10.66 -19.34 0.62
C ALA A 88 11.01 -18.94 2.07
N PRO A 89 11.56 -19.82 2.93
CA PRO A 89 12.01 -19.43 4.27
C PRO A 89 13.11 -18.36 4.27
N GLN A 90 14.07 -18.43 3.33
CA GLN A 90 15.12 -17.41 3.20
C GLN A 90 14.51 -16.04 2.87
N MET A 91 13.58 -15.99 1.93
CA MET A 91 12.90 -14.73 1.58
C MET A 91 12.05 -14.19 2.72
N LEU A 92 11.33 -15.06 3.45
CA LEU A 92 10.56 -14.64 4.62
C LEU A 92 11.46 -14.06 5.71
N LYS A 93 12.64 -14.66 5.94
CA LYS A 93 13.65 -14.12 6.84
C LYS A 93 14.18 -12.77 6.36
N TRP A 94 14.49 -12.62 5.08
CA TRP A 94 14.92 -11.35 4.50
C TRP A 94 13.85 -10.25 4.63
N ILE A 95 12.58 -10.58 4.40
CA ILE A 95 11.46 -9.65 4.64
C ILE A 95 11.50 -9.20 6.10
N LYS A 96 11.55 -10.13 7.06
CA LYS A 96 11.63 -9.79 8.49
C LYS A 96 12.79 -8.86 8.82
N GLU A 97 14.00 -9.19 8.36
CA GLU A 97 15.24 -8.45 8.67
C GLU A 97 15.27 -7.05 8.02
N ASN A 98 14.54 -6.88 6.93
CA ASN A 98 14.40 -5.60 6.23
C ASN A 98 13.10 -4.87 6.56
N SER A 99 12.35 -5.32 7.56
CA SER A 99 11.13 -4.66 8.01
C SER A 99 11.34 -3.91 9.32
N VAL A 100 10.68 -2.77 9.47
CA VAL A 100 10.61 -2.02 10.72
C VAL A 100 9.19 -1.51 10.93
N ALA A 101 8.67 -1.57 12.15
CA ALA A 101 7.38 -0.96 12.46
C ALA A 101 7.47 0.57 12.32
N ILE A 102 6.36 1.23 11.96
CA ILE A 102 6.33 2.69 11.78
C ILE A 102 6.85 3.47 13.00
N SER A 103 6.52 3.02 14.21
CA SER A 103 7.02 3.58 15.48
C SER A 103 8.52 3.38 15.71
N GLY A 104 9.11 2.34 15.10
CA GLY A 104 10.55 2.11 15.09
C GLY A 104 11.26 2.95 14.03
N ALA A 105 10.59 3.24 12.91
CA ALA A 105 11.16 4.00 11.80
C ALA A 105 11.46 5.47 12.18
N GLU A 106 10.76 6.05 13.15
CA GLU A 106 11.01 7.41 13.66
C GLU A 106 12.38 7.57 14.33
N LYS A 107 12.96 6.47 14.81
CA LYS A 107 14.26 6.44 15.50
C LYS A 107 15.43 6.22 14.55
N LEU A 108 15.15 5.91 13.28
CA LEU A 108 16.17 5.66 12.27
C LEU A 108 16.60 6.95 11.60
N SER A 109 17.83 6.97 11.11
CA SER A 109 18.27 8.00 10.17
C SER A 109 17.42 7.95 8.90
N ARG A 110 17.37 9.05 8.15
CA ARG A 110 16.66 9.08 6.87
C ARG A 110 17.17 8.00 5.91
N GLU A 111 18.48 7.83 5.83
CA GLU A 111 19.12 6.86 4.95
C GLU A 111 18.79 5.41 5.35
N ASP A 112 18.81 5.09 6.64
CA ASP A 112 18.44 3.75 7.12
C ASP A 112 16.96 3.46 6.92
N ARG A 113 16.11 4.48 7.03
CA ARG A 113 14.68 4.37 6.80
C ARG A 113 14.36 4.07 5.35
N GLU A 114 15.10 4.63 4.40
CA GLU A 114 14.93 4.38 2.96
C GLU A 114 15.33 2.93 2.57
N LYS A 115 16.20 2.29 3.36
CA LYS A 115 16.61 0.89 3.17
C LYS A 115 15.68 -0.15 3.81
N LYS A 116 14.60 0.28 4.48
CA LYS A 116 13.69 -0.60 5.23
C LYS A 116 12.25 -0.53 4.74
N PHE A 117 11.58 -1.67 4.77
CA PHE A 117 10.13 -1.75 4.64
C PHE A 117 9.48 -1.27 5.94
N ILE A 118 8.92 -0.06 5.89
CA ILE A 118 8.14 0.49 7.00
C ILE A 118 6.79 -0.22 7.04
N MET A 119 6.50 -0.89 8.14
CA MET A 119 5.31 -1.72 8.35
C MET A 119 4.30 -1.03 9.26
N GLY A 120 3.02 -1.26 8.99
CA GLY A 120 1.90 -0.76 9.79
C GLY A 120 0.99 0.16 9.00
N LYS A 121 0.26 1.00 9.73
CA LYS A 121 -0.75 1.92 9.20
C LYS A 121 -0.12 3.30 9.02
N PHE A 122 -0.19 3.84 7.80
CA PHE A 122 0.38 5.13 7.41
C PHE A 122 -0.64 6.25 7.57
N THR A 123 -1.85 6.02 7.06
CA THR A 123 -2.97 6.95 7.16
C THR A 123 -4.24 6.18 7.50
N ASP A 124 -5.07 6.78 8.36
CA ASP A 124 -6.41 6.32 8.72
C ASP A 124 -7.25 7.55 9.11
N LYS A 125 -8.03 8.07 8.16
CA LYS A 125 -8.78 9.32 8.28
C LYS A 125 -10.23 9.08 7.94
N ASP A 126 -11.15 9.60 8.74
CA ASP A 126 -12.57 9.55 8.43
C ASP A 126 -12.94 10.74 7.55
N ILE A 127 -12.99 10.51 6.25
CA ILE A 127 -13.42 11.50 5.26
C ILE A 127 -14.65 10.96 4.51
N PRO A 128 -15.58 11.82 4.07
CA PRO A 128 -16.70 11.38 3.25
C PRO A 128 -16.22 10.72 1.96
N ASP A 129 -16.71 9.50 1.71
CA ASP A 129 -16.40 8.80 0.47
C ASP A 129 -17.18 9.36 -0.73
N TYR A 130 -16.89 8.83 -1.92
CA TYR A 130 -17.57 9.25 -3.15
C TYR A 130 -19.08 9.07 -3.05
N SER A 131 -19.55 7.93 -2.55
CA SER A 131 -20.96 7.60 -2.46
C SER A 131 -21.71 8.54 -1.51
N GLN A 132 -21.13 8.86 -0.36
CA GLN A 132 -21.67 9.81 0.61
C GLN A 132 -21.77 11.22 0.00
N LYS A 133 -20.70 11.69 -0.63
CA LYS A 133 -20.70 13.01 -1.29
C LYS A 133 -21.72 13.07 -2.41
N TYR A 134 -21.82 12.01 -3.21
CA TYR A 134 -22.79 11.94 -4.31
C TYR A 134 -24.24 11.88 -3.79
N GLN A 135 -24.48 11.14 -2.71
CA GLN A 135 -25.78 11.07 -2.06
C GLN A 135 -26.23 12.45 -1.55
N SER A 136 -25.33 13.25 -0.97
CA SER A 136 -25.64 14.62 -0.56
C SER A 136 -26.05 15.52 -1.72
N ILE A 137 -25.48 15.31 -2.92
CA ILE A 137 -25.89 16.03 -4.13
C ILE A 137 -27.32 15.62 -4.53
N ILE A 138 -27.62 14.31 -4.54
CA ILE A 138 -28.97 13.81 -4.86
C ILE A 138 -30.01 14.41 -3.92
N GLU A 139 -29.74 14.40 -2.62
CA GLU A 139 -30.64 14.95 -1.60
C GLU A 139 -30.90 16.44 -1.80
N SER A 140 -29.84 17.20 -2.11
CA SER A 140 -29.94 18.64 -2.36
C SER A 140 -30.82 18.93 -3.58
N CYS A 141 -30.56 18.26 -4.72
CA CYS A 141 -31.36 18.44 -5.93
C CYS A 141 -32.82 18.00 -5.76
N THR A 142 -33.07 16.94 -4.98
CA THR A 142 -34.43 16.43 -4.74
C THR A 142 -35.24 17.39 -3.87
N ALA A 143 -34.61 18.00 -2.86
CA ALA A 143 -35.26 19.00 -2.01
C ALA A 143 -35.63 20.26 -2.81
N GLU A 144 -34.75 20.74 -3.69
CA GLU A 144 -35.03 21.88 -4.57
C GLU A 144 -36.18 21.60 -5.54
N ALA A 145 -36.18 20.42 -6.18
CA ALA A 145 -37.27 20.02 -7.08
C ALA A 145 -38.62 19.88 -6.36
N GLY A 146 -38.63 19.39 -5.12
CA GLY A 146 -39.82 19.31 -4.28
C GLY A 146 -40.35 20.67 -3.79
N GLY A 147 -39.46 21.65 -3.63
CA GLY A 147 -39.82 23.02 -3.24
C GLY A 147 -40.51 23.83 -4.35
N GLY A 148 -40.28 23.51 -5.63
CA GLY A 148 -40.87 24.19 -6.77
C GLY A 148 -42.36 23.90 -7.03
N ILE A 149 -42.93 22.85 -6.43
CA ILE A 149 -44.33 22.45 -6.64
C ILE A 149 -45.30 23.22 -5.73
N ASN A 150 -44.82 23.89 -4.68
CA ASN A 150 -45.66 24.58 -3.68
C ASN A 150 -45.78 26.10 -3.86
N ASN A 151 -45.30 26.68 -4.97
CA ASN A 151 -45.17 28.12 -5.13
C ASN A 151 -45.94 28.75 -6.31
N GLU A 152 -47.04 28.12 -6.74
CA GLU A 152 -48.05 28.78 -7.58
C GLU A 152 -49.47 28.39 -7.09
N ILE A 153 -50.05 29.24 -6.22
CA ILE A 153 -51.50 29.40 -6.00
C ILE A 153 -51.83 30.85 -6.29
#